data_AF-A0A2E0H282-F1
#
_entry.id   AF-A0A2E0H282-F1
#
_cell.length_a   1.000
_cell.length_b   1.000
_cell.length_c   1.000
_cell.angle_alpha   90.00
_cell.angle_beta   90.00
_cell.angle_gamma   90.00
#
_symmetry.space_group_name_H-M   'P 1'
#
loop_
_entity.id
_entity.type
_entity.pdbx_description
1 polymer ?
#
loop_
_entity_poly.entity_id
_entity_poly.type
_entity_poly.pdbx_seq_one_letter_code
_entity_poly.pdbx_strand_id
1 'polypeptide(L)' 'MSDSVAVDAKRILLRYGAPINILDEVPDEDRIALAREIAKTDLPKREKLLTELLAQGGYGNEEDV' A
#
# COMPACT_ATOMS: atom_id res chain seq x y z
N MET A 1 1.58 -20.12 -2.32
CA MET A 1 2.79 -19.27 -2.26
C MET A 1 2.46 -17.80 -2.50
N SER A 2 1.57 -17.46 -3.46
CA SER A 2 1.09 -16.08 -3.65
C SER A 2 0.41 -15.50 -2.41
N ASP A 3 -0.37 -16.31 -1.68
CA ASP A 3 -1.11 -15.84 -0.50
C ASP A 3 -0.17 -15.30 0.59
N SER A 4 1.01 -15.89 0.74
CA SER A 4 2.02 -15.42 1.70
C SER A 4 2.59 -14.06 1.31
N VAL A 5 2.73 -13.79 0.00
CA VAL A 5 3.28 -12.54 -0.51
C VAL A 5 2.23 -11.44 -0.43
N ALA A 6 0.97 -11.73 -0.75
CA ALA A 6 -0.14 -10.79 -0.62
C ALA A 6 -0.38 -10.37 0.84
N VAL A 7 -0.31 -11.33 1.78
CA VAL A 7 -0.42 -11.04 3.22
C VAL A 7 0.73 -10.16 3.70
N ASP A 8 1.96 -10.43 3.27
CA ASP A 8 3.13 -9.61 3.65
C ASP A 8 3.05 -8.20 3.05
N ALA A 9 2.64 -8.10 1.78
CA ALA A 9 2.37 -6.83 1.13
C ALA A 9 1.33 -6.01 1.91
N LYS A 10 0.19 -6.62 2.28
CA LYS A 10 -0.82 -5.96 3.10
C LYS A 10 -0.25 -5.46 4.43
N ARG A 11 0.58 -6.25 5.11
CA ARG A 11 1.24 -5.85 6.37
C ARG A 11 2.20 -4.67 6.19
N ILE A 12 2.96 -4.65 5.11
CA ILE A 12 3.86 -3.54 4.78
C ILE A 12 3.05 -2.26 4.58
N LEU A 13 1.98 -2.32 3.79
CA LEU A 13 1.15 -1.14 3.49
C LEU A 13 0.46 -0.61 4.75
N LEU A 14 -0.11 -1.48 5.60
CA LEU A 14 -0.70 -1.11 6.89
C LEU A 14 0.32 -0.42 7.81
N ARG A 15 1.58 -0.87 7.81
CA ARG A 15 2.64 -0.28 8.62
C ARG A 15 2.94 1.18 8.24
N TYR A 16 2.69 1.55 6.98
CA TYR A 16 3.00 2.86 6.44
C TYR A 16 1.76 3.75 6.23
N GLY A 17 0.63 3.41 6.87
CA GLY A 17 -0.52 4.31 7.00
C GLY A 17 -1.73 3.96 6.14
N ALA A 18 -1.63 2.99 5.21
CA ALA A 18 -2.78 2.63 4.38
C ALA A 18 -3.96 2.10 5.23
N PRO A 19 -5.17 2.68 5.13
CA PRO A 19 -6.35 2.20 5.82
C PRO A 19 -6.72 0.78 5.42
N ILE A 20 -7.14 -0.03 6.40
CA ILE A 20 -7.47 -1.43 6.16
C ILE A 20 -8.66 -1.60 5.21
N ASN A 21 -9.66 -0.72 5.29
CA ASN A 21 -10.83 -0.72 4.41
C ASN A 21 -10.46 -0.44 2.96
N ILE A 22 -9.51 0.47 2.71
CA ILE A 22 -8.98 0.70 1.36
C ILE A 22 -8.24 -0.54 0.88
N LEU A 23 -7.33 -1.10 1.69
CA LEU A 23 -6.55 -2.28 1.29
C LEU A 23 -7.37 -3.54 1.07
N ASP A 24 -8.59 -3.63 1.59
CA ASP A 24 -9.51 -4.74 1.33
C ASP A 24 -10.11 -4.68 -0.08
N GLU A 25 -10.16 -3.50 -0.69
CA GLU A 25 -10.63 -3.25 -2.05
C GLU A 25 -9.50 -3.30 -3.10
N VAL A 26 -8.25 -3.17 -2.67
CA VAL A 26 -7.07 -3.26 -3.56
C VAL A 26 -6.79 -4.73 -3.94
N PRO A 27 -6.70 -5.05 -5.24
CA PRO A 27 -6.31 -6.38 -5.71
C PRO A 27 -4.94 -6.82 -5.17
N ASP A 28 -4.73 -8.12 -5.01
CA ASP A 28 -3.46 -8.68 -4.51
C ASP A 28 -2.25 -8.24 -5.32
N GLU A 29 -2.36 -8.23 -6.65
CA GLU A 29 -1.28 -7.83 -7.55
C GLU A 29 -0.83 -6.37 -7.29
N ASP A 30 -1.79 -5.48 -7.09
CA ASP A 30 -1.55 -4.07 -6.82
C ASP A 30 -0.97 -3.87 -5.42
N ARG A 31 -1.48 -4.58 -4.40
CA ARG A 31 -0.88 -4.55 -3.05
C ARG A 31 0.60 -4.96 -3.09
N ILE A 32 0.91 -6.01 -3.84
CA ILE A 32 2.28 -6.50 -4.00
C ILE A 32 3.15 -5.48 -4.73
N ALA A 33 2.63 -4.84 -5.79
CA ALA A 33 3.34 -3.80 -6.52
C ALA A 33 3.63 -2.58 -5.63
N LEU A 34 2.61 -2.07 -4.93
CA LEU A 34 2.73 -0.95 -3.99
C LEU A 34 3.76 -1.28 -2.90
N ALA A 35 3.66 -2.45 -2.26
CA ALA A 35 4.57 -2.82 -1.18
C ALA A 35 6.03 -2.90 -1.64
N ARG A 36 6.28 -3.34 -2.89
CA ARG A 36 7.62 -3.35 -3.49
C ARG A 36 8.17 -1.94 -3.70
N GLU A 37 7.35 -1.01 -4.19
CA GLU A 37 7.76 0.38 -4.37
C GLU A 37 8.03 1.08 -3.04
N ILE A 38 7.19 0.83 -2.03
CA ILE A 38 7.41 1.32 -0.66
C ILE A 38 8.69 0.73 -0.05
N ALA A 39 8.97 -0.56 -0.24
CA ALA A 39 10.16 -1.20 0.29
C ALA A 39 11.48 -0.65 -0.29
N LYS A 40 11.46 -0.16 -1.53
CA LYS A 40 12.62 0.48 -2.20
C LYS A 40 12.80 1.95 -1.84
N THR A 41 11.82 2.56 -1.18
CA THR A 41 11.81 3.99 -0.85
C THR A 41 12.47 4.27 0.50
N ASP A 42 13.09 5.45 0.65
CA ASP A 42 13.65 5.90 1.93
C ASP A 42 12.58 5.91 3.02
N LEU A 43 12.90 5.42 4.22
CA LEU A 43 11.95 5.30 5.32
C LEU A 43 11.12 6.57 5.59
N PRO A 44 11.70 7.80 5.60
CA PRO A 44 10.94 9.02 5.87
C PRO A 44 9.95 9.41 4.76
N LYS A 45 10.06 8.82 3.57
CA LYS A 45 9.22 9.14 2.41
C LYS A 45 8.10 8.14 2.17
N ARG A 46 8.12 6.99 2.85
CA ARG A 46 7.23 5.85 2.57
C ARG A 46 5.77 6.15 2.77
N GLU A 47 5.42 6.81 3.86
CA GLU A 47 4.03 7.17 4.18
C GLU A 47 3.46 8.10 3.13
N LYS A 48 4.12 9.23 2.89
CA LYS A 48 3.72 10.20 1.87
C LYS A 48 3.59 9.56 0.47
N LEU A 49 4.58 8.76 0.07
CA LEU A 49 4.54 8.08 -1.23
C LEU A 49 3.39 7.07 -1.31
N LEU A 50 3.08 6.36 -0.22
CA LEU A 50 1.98 5.41 -0.18
C LEU A 50 0.64 6.11 -0.40
N THR A 51 0.41 7.24 0.27
CA THR A 51 -0.79 8.06 0.07
C THR A 51 -0.92 8.52 -1.37
N GLU A 52 0.17 9.04 -1.96
CA GLU A 52 0.19 9.49 -3.37
C GLU A 52 -0.12 8.33 -4.34
N LEU A 53 0.45 7.15 -4.13
CA LEU A 53 0.25 5.98 -5.00
C LEU A 53 -1.16 5.41 -4.88
N LEU A 54 -1.73 5.38 -3.67
CA LEU A 54 -3.12 4.96 -3.45
C LEU A 54 -4.11 5.90 -4.15
N ALA A 55 -3.91 7.21 -4.00
CA ALA A 55 -4.73 8.21 -4.69
C ALA A 55 -4.60 8.10 -6.23
N GLN A 56 -3.38 7.92 -6.76
CA GLN A 56 -3.15 7.71 -8.20
C GLN A 56 -3.81 6.44 -8.74
N GLY A 57 -3.87 5.38 -7.92
CA GLY A 57 -4.57 4.13 -8.25
C GLY A 57 -6.09 4.21 -8.13
N GLY A 58 -6.64 5.31 -7.61
CA GLY A 58 -8.07 5.46 -7.31
C GLY A 58 -8.51 4.72 -6.04
N TYR A 59 -7.56 4.34 -5.18
CA TYR A 59 -7.78 3.62 -3.93
C TYR A 59 -7.86 4.62 -2.76
N GLY A 60 -8.99 5.35 -2.69
CA GLY A 60 -9.22 6.42 -1.71
C GLY A 60 -8.62 7.79 -2.11
N ASN A 61 -8.86 8.81 -1.29
CA ASN A 61 -8.34 10.18 -1.49
C ASN A 61 -7.26 10.53 -0.46
N GLU A 62 -6.51 11.62 -0.67
CA GLU A 62 -5.49 12.11 0.28
C GLU A 62 -6.06 12.42 1.70
N GLU A 63 -7.37 12.61 1.82
CA GLU A 63 -8.05 12.82 3.13
C GLU A 63 -8.42 11.49 3.83
N ASP A 64 -8.42 10.38 3.10
CA ASP A 64 -8.80 9.06 3.60
C ASP A 64 -7.61 8.26 4.16
N VAL A 65 -6.36 8.66 3.88
CA VAL A 65 -5.10 7.93 4.14
C VAL A 65 -4.15 8.71 5.04
#